data_AF-A0A834X0H6-F1
#
_entry.id   AF-A0A834X0H6-F1
#
_cell.length_a   1.000
_cell.length_b   1.000
_cell.length_c   1.000
_cell.angle_alpha   90.00
_cell.angle_beta   90.00
_cell.angle_gamma   90.00
#
_symmetry.space_group_name_H-M   'P 1'
#
loop_
_entity.id
_entity.type
_entity.pdbx_description
1 polymer ?
#
loop_
_entity_poly.entity_id
_entity_poly.type
_entity_poly.pdbx_seq_one_letter_code
_entity_poly.pdbx_strand_id
1 'polypeptide(L)' 'MIPIFNGENYELWSIKMKTLFKSQDLWDLVDQDFADPDEKGKLKENQKKDPKALFLIQQALHDFVFS' A
#
# COMPACT_ATOMS: atom_id res chain seq x y z
N MET A 1 0.49 -10.59 -9.38
CA MET A 1 1.55 -9.79 -10.04
C MET A 1 1.55 -8.41 -9.40
N ILE A 2 2.72 -7.90 -8.99
CA ILE A 2 2.86 -6.57 -8.37
C ILE A 2 2.97 -5.54 -9.50
N PRO A 3 2.19 -4.44 -9.49
CA PRO A 3 2.28 -3.42 -10.52
C PRO A 3 3.56 -2.59 -10.33
N ILE A 4 4.38 -2.51 -11.38
CA ILE A 4 5.63 -1.74 -11.34
C ILE A 4 5.36 -0.31 -11.80
N PHE A 5 5.82 0.66 -11.01
CA PHE A 5 5.79 2.07 -11.35
C PHE A 5 7.07 2.46 -12.09
N ASN A 6 6.91 2.97 -13.30
CA ASN A 6 8.00 3.41 -14.17
C ASN A 6 8.11 4.95 -14.27
N GLY A 7 7.39 5.69 -13.43
CA GLY A 7 7.31 7.16 -13.48
C GLY A 7 6.17 7.71 -14.35
N GLU A 8 5.47 6.86 -15.11
CA GLU A 8 4.37 7.27 -15.98
C GLU A 8 3.03 6.66 -15.54
N ASN A 9 1.92 7.25 -15.99
CA ASN A 9 0.56 6.73 -15.78
C ASN A 9 0.22 6.42 -14.31
N TYR A 10 0.59 7.33 -13.40
CA TYR A 10 0.36 7.18 -11.95
C TYR A 10 -1.10 6.83 -11.61
N GLU A 11 -2.07 7.42 -12.30
CA GLU A 11 -3.50 7.10 -12.10
C GLU A 11 -3.79 5.61 -12.32
N LEU A 12 -3.32 5.04 -13.42
CA LEU A 12 -3.52 3.63 -13.73
C LEU A 12 -2.74 2.73 -12.75
N TRP A 13 -1.51 3.12 -12.40
CA TRP A 13 -0.69 2.38 -11.43
C TRP A 13 -1.34 2.38 -10.04
N SER A 14 -1.84 3.53 -9.58
CA SER A 14 -2.48 3.68 -8.27
C SER A 14 -3.76 2.84 -8.16
N ILE A 15 -4.55 2.74 -9.24
CA ILE A 15 -5.73 1.85 -9.29
C ILE A 15 -5.30 0.39 -9.15
N LYS A 16 -4.25 -0.04 -9.84
CA LYS A 16 -3.72 -1.41 -9.74
C LYS A 16 -3.17 -1.71 -8.34
N MET A 17 -2.44 -0.76 -7.75
CA MET A 17 -1.94 -0.88 -6.38
C MET A 17 -3.08 -0.96 -5.37
N LYS A 18 -4.07 -0.06 -5.45
CA LYS A 18 -5.26 -0.09 -4.59
C LYS A 18 -5.99 -1.44 -4.67
N THR A 19 -6.11 -1.99 -5.88
CA THR A 19 -6.72 -3.32 -6.09
C THR A 19 -5.90 -4.43 -5.43
N LEU A 20 -4.57 -4.39 -5.56
CA LEU A 20 -3.65 -5.33 -4.91
C LEU A 20 -3.78 -5.28 -3.38
N PHE A 21 -3.74 -4.09 -2.78
CA PHE A 21 -3.88 -3.92 -1.33
C PHE A 21 -5.23 -4.43 -0.81
N LYS A 22 -6.33 -4.14 -1.53
CA LYS A 22 -7.66 -4.67 -1.18
C LYS A 22 -7.71 -6.19 -1.24
N SER A 23 -7.14 -6.81 -2.27
CA SER A 23 -7.09 -8.28 -2.40
C SER A 23 -6.27 -9.00 -1.32
N GLN A 24 -5.45 -8.26 -0.58
CA GLN A 24 -4.59 -8.79 0.48
C GLN A 24 -5.10 -8.45 1.88
N ASP A 25 -6.27 -7.80 1.99
CA ASP A 25 -6.80 -7.23 3.24
C ASP A 25 -5.76 -6.31 3.92
N LEU A 26 -5.10 -5.49 3.10
CA LEU A 26 -4.06 -4.53 3.49
C LEU A 26 -4.45 -3.07 3.23
N TRP A 27 -5.58 -2.81 2.55
CA TRP A 27 -5.99 -1.44 2.18
C TRP A 27 -6.21 -0.56 3.41
N ASP A 28 -6.82 -1.11 4.47
CA ASP A 28 -7.10 -0.39 5.71
C ASP A 28 -5.84 0.10 6.44
N LEU A 29 -4.67 -0.47 6.12
CA LEU A 29 -3.38 -0.01 6.65
C LEU A 29 -2.85 1.23 5.93
N VAL A 30 -3.14 1.33 4.63
CA VAL A 30 -2.63 2.38 3.75
C VAL A 30 -3.59 3.58 3.71
N ASP A 31 -4.88 3.35 3.94
CA ASP A 31 -5.95 4.37 3.92
C ASP A 31 -6.09 5.13 5.26
N GLN A 32 -5.06 5.08 6.12
CA GLN A 32 -5.05 5.64 7.48
C GLN A 32 -5.36 7.15 7.56
N ASP A 33 -5.30 7.89 6.45
CA ASP A 33 -5.67 9.31 6.38
C ASP A 33 -7.17 9.56 6.68
N PHE A 34 -8.02 8.53 6.71
CA PHE A 34 -9.46 8.67 7.04
C PHE A 34 -9.88 8.02 8.36
N ALA A 35 -8.95 7.47 9.15
CA ALA A 35 -9.31 6.83 10.42
C ALA A 35 -9.52 7.88 11.52
N ASP A 36 -10.74 7.92 12.05
CA ASP A 36 -11.11 8.72 13.23
C ASP A 36 -10.13 8.40 14.39
N PRO A 37 -9.58 9.39 15.11
CA PRO A 37 -8.62 9.16 16.20
C PRO A 37 -9.05 8.11 17.24
N ASP A 38 -10.35 7.86 17.40
CA ASP A 38 -10.90 6.82 18.29
C ASP A 38 -10.71 5.37 17.77
N GLU A 39 -10.47 5.17 16.46
CA GLU A 39 -10.18 3.85 15.88
C GLU A 39 -8.72 3.41 16.02
N LYS A 40 -7.82 4.28 16.51
CA LYS A 40 -6.43 3.92 16.87
C LYS A 40 -6.37 2.78 17.90
N GLY A 41 -7.44 2.50 18.64
CA GLY A 41 -7.48 1.38 19.60
C GLY A 41 -7.40 -0.01 18.97
N LYS A 42 -7.77 -0.19 17.69
CA LYS A 42 -7.75 -1.50 16.98
C LYS A 42 -6.34 -1.89 16.45
N LEU A 43 -5.33 -1.05 16.65
CA LEU A 43 -4.00 -1.12 16.02
C LEU A 43 -3.10 -2.31 16.39
N LYS A 44 -3.48 -3.20 17.33
CA LYS A 44 -2.59 -4.29 17.76
C LYS A 44 -2.53 -5.48 16.80
N GLU A 45 -3.50 -5.63 15.90
CA GLU A 45 -3.45 -6.69 14.87
C GLU A 45 -2.69 -6.26 13.60
N ASN A 46 -2.64 -4.96 13.34
CA ASN A 46 -2.03 -4.36 12.15
C ASN A 46 -0.50 -4.40 12.12
N GLN A 47 0.16 -4.54 13.28
CA GLN A 47 1.63 -4.65 13.37
C GLN A 47 2.21 -5.87 12.62
N LYS A 48 1.42 -6.94 12.42
CA LYS A 48 1.87 -8.12 11.64
C LYS A 48 1.75 -7.93 10.13
N LYS A 49 0.86 -7.05 9.68
CA LYS A 49 0.56 -6.84 8.25
C LYS A 49 1.33 -5.65 7.65
N ASP A 50 1.82 -4.76 8.51
CA ASP A 50 2.67 -3.62 8.20
C ASP A 50 3.91 -3.96 7.32
N PRO A 51 4.74 -4.98 7.65
CA PRO A 51 5.90 -5.33 6.82
C PRO A 51 5.52 -5.88 5.44
N LYS A 52 4.36 -6.54 5.31
CA LYS A 52 3.89 -7.06 4.02
C LYS A 52 3.41 -5.94 3.11
N ALA A 53 2.70 -4.95 3.67
CA ALA A 53 2.29 -3.77 2.94
C ALA A 53 3.52 -2.97 2.44
N LEU A 54 4.49 -2.73 3.33
CA LEU A 54 5.73 -2.03 2.99
C LEU A 54 6.52 -2.74 1.88
N PHE A 55 6.65 -4.07 1.98
CA PHE A 55 7.32 -4.88 0.96
C PHE A 55 6.66 -4.75 -0.42
N LEU A 56 5.32 -4.76 -0.49
CA LEU A 56 4.61 -4.60 -1.76
C LEU A 56 4.82 -3.22 -2.38
N ILE A 57 4.89 -2.15 -1.58
CA ILE A 57 5.22 -0.80 -2.06
C ILE A 57 6.64 -0.78 -2.63
N GLN A 58 7.60 -1.35 -1.89
CA GLN A 58 8.99 -1.41 -2.33
C GLN A 58 9.15 -2.19 -3.64
N GLN A 59 8.49 -3.35 -3.77
CA GLN A 59 8.52 -4.15 -5.00
C GLN A 59 7.79 -3.48 -6.17
N ALA A 60 6.84 -2.60 -5.89
CA ALA A 60 6.09 -1.88 -6.91
C ALA A 60 6.87 -0.66 -7.44
N LEU A 61 7.95 -0.24 -6.79
CA LEU A 61 8.83 0.82 -7.26
C LEU A 61 9.95 0.20 -8.10
N HIS A 62 10.10 0.66 -9.35
CA HIS A 62 11.24 0.27 -10.17
C HIS A 62 12.50 0.98 -9.65
N ASP A 63 13.65 0.29 -9.61
CA ASP A 63 14.93 0.84 -9.11
C ASP A 63 15.34 2.16 -9.79
N PHE A 64 14.85 2.40 -11.01
CA PHE A 64 15.10 3.62 -11.79
C PHE A 64 14.42 4.89 -11.21
N VAL A 65 13.37 4.75 -10.39
CA VAL A 65 12.61 5.91 -9.87
C VAL A 65 13.43 6.74 -8.86
N PHE A 66 14.48 6.16 -8.26
CA PHE A 66 15.37 6.82 -7.31
C PHE A 66 16.78 7.07 -7.86
N SER A 67 16.98 6.94 -9.17
CA SER A 67 18.30 7.10 -9.81
C SER A 67 18.57 8.51 -10.32
#